data_AF-A0A1H8ECV8-F1
#
_entry.id   AF-A0A1H8ECV8-F1
#
_cell.length_a   1.000
_cell.length_b   1.000
_cell.length_c   1.000
_cell.angle_alpha   90.00
_cell.angle_beta   90.00
_cell.angle_gamma   90.00
#
_symmetry.space_group_name_H-M   'P 1'
#
loop_
_entity.id
_entity.type
_entity.pdbx_description
1 polymer ?
#
loop_
_entity_poly.entity_id
_entity_poly.type
_entity_poly.pdbx_seq_one_letter_code
_entity_poly.pdbx_strand_id
1 'polypeptide(L)'
;MILSRTLARRRIADGVHPGWFAAWGPVLADAVLLAGVMALVLVAVTGPLLSRDPPFAVLALVYGAVFFVPVQVVLITSALWAAKSRVLSRDDGNKD
;
A
#
# COMPACT_ATOMS: atom_id res chain seq x y z
N MET A 1 4.40 -2.62 0.26
CA MET A 1 4.12 -4.06 0.43
C MET A 1 5.27 -4.83 1.04
N ILE A 2 6.53 -4.62 0.61
CA ILE A 2 7.66 -5.44 1.08
C ILE A 2 8.05 -5.02 2.50
N LEU A 3 8.15 -3.72 2.78
CA LEU A 3 8.52 -3.19 4.10
C LEU A 3 7.48 -3.52 5.16
N SER A 4 6.20 -3.24 4.88
CA SER A 4 5.09 -3.57 5.78
C SER A 4 5.02 -5.07 6.10
N ARG A 5 5.13 -5.94 5.08
CA ARG A 5 5.09 -7.40 5.28
C ARG A 5 6.31 -7.92 6.05
N THR A 6 7.52 -7.50 5.69
CA THR A 6 8.76 -8.01 6.33
C THR A 6 8.85 -7.59 7.78
N LEU A 7 8.58 -6.32 8.08
CA LEU A 7 8.60 -5.79 9.46
C LEU A 7 7.47 -6.38 10.31
N ALA A 8 6.27 -6.55 9.76
CA ALA A 8 5.17 -7.19 10.49
C ALA A 8 5.51 -8.65 10.84
N ARG A 9 6.03 -9.44 9.89
CA ARG A 9 6.43 -10.84 10.15
C ARG A 9 7.53 -10.94 11.19
N ARG A 10 8.52 -10.06 11.14
CA ARG A 10 9.61 -10.03 12.12
C ARG A 10 9.09 -9.72 13.52
N ARG A 11 8.24 -8.70 13.67
CA ARG A 11 7.66 -8.34 14.98
C ARG A 11 6.79 -9.42 15.59
N ILE A 12 6.02 -10.13 14.75
CA ILE A 12 5.22 -11.27 15.19
C ILE A 12 6.14 -12.41 15.68
N ALA A 13 7.23 -12.70 14.96
CA ALA A 13 8.20 -13.71 15.39
C ALA A 13 8.94 -13.32 16.68
N ASP A 14 9.21 -12.02 16.86
CA ASP A 14 9.90 -11.48 18.03
C ASP A 14 8.94 -11.25 19.22
N GLY A 15 7.63 -11.52 19.10
CA GLY A 15 6.62 -11.28 20.15
C GLY A 15 6.40 -9.81 20.52
N VAL A 16 6.94 -8.87 19.74
CA VAL A 16 6.92 -7.44 20.06
C VAL A 16 5.57 -6.84 19.71
N HIS A 17 5.02 -6.03 20.61
CA HIS A 17 3.85 -5.19 20.35
C HIS A 17 4.26 -3.86 19.71
N PRO A 18 4.04 -3.66 18.40
CA PRO A 18 4.33 -2.36 17.81
C PRO A 18 3.34 -1.30 18.31
N GLY A 19 3.87 -0.17 18.76
CA GLY A 19 3.08 1.06 18.90
C GLY A 19 2.44 1.47 17.56
N TRP A 20 1.46 2.38 17.62
CA TRP A 20 0.68 2.78 16.44
C TRP A 20 1.57 3.26 15.28
N PHE A 21 2.51 4.16 15.55
CA PHE A 21 3.45 4.66 14.55
C PHE A 21 4.37 3.59 13.99
N ALA A 22 4.79 2.62 14.80
CA ALA A 22 5.63 1.52 14.34
C ALA A 22 4.87 0.63 13.35
N ALA A 23 3.58 0.36 13.60
CA ALA A 23 2.73 -0.46 12.73
C ALA A 23 2.38 0.24 11.40
N TRP A 24 2.07 1.55 11.45
CA TRP A 24 1.61 2.31 10.27
C TRP A 24 2.73 3.00 9.50
N GLY A 25 3.89 3.26 10.10
CA GLY A 25 5.05 3.86 9.42
C GLY A 25 5.48 3.13 8.14
N PRO A 26 5.57 1.78 8.12
CA PRO A 26 5.83 1.03 6.89
C PRO A 26 4.75 1.20 5.82
N VAL A 27 3.49 1.38 6.21
CA VAL A 27 2.38 1.65 5.27
C VAL A 27 2.56 3.01 4.62
N LEU A 28 2.94 4.02 5.40
CA LEU A 28 3.22 5.36 4.89
C LEU A 28 4.42 5.34 3.94
N ALA A 29 5.50 4.63 4.28
CA ALA A 29 6.66 4.48 3.41
C ALA A 29 6.31 3.81 2.09
N ASP A 30 5.53 2.72 2.14
CA ASP A 30 5.02 2.03 0.95
C ASP A 30 4.14 2.95 0.09
N ALA A 31 3.30 3.79 0.72
CA ALA A 31 2.44 4.75 0.03
C ALA A 31 3.24 5.86 -0.66
N VAL A 32 4.27 6.41 -0.02
CA VAL A 32 5.15 7.44 -0.60
C VAL A 32 5.93 6.89 -1.78
N LEU A 33 6.51 5.69 -1.64
CA LEU A 33 7.22 5.03 -2.75
C LEU A 33 6.27 4.80 -3.93
N LEU A 34 5.06 4.31 -3.67
CA LEU A 34 4.06 4.11 -4.70
C LEU A 34 3.65 5.43 -5.36
N ALA A 35 3.44 6.49 -4.59
CA ALA A 35 3.11 7.81 -5.12
C ALA A 35 4.20 8.34 -6.06
N GLY A 36 5.48 8.15 -5.70
CA GLY A 36 6.61 8.48 -6.57
C GLY A 36 6.57 7.71 -7.90
N VAL A 37 6.35 6.40 -7.85
CA VAL A 37 6.20 5.57 -9.07
C VAL A 37 4.99 6.00 -9.90
N MET A 38 3.85 6.25 -9.26
CA MET A 38 2.62 6.68 -9.94
C MET A 38 2.77 8.06 -10.59
N ALA A 39 3.52 8.98 -9.99
CA ALA A 39 3.81 10.28 -10.60
C ALA A 39 4.60 10.13 -11.91
N LEU A 40 5.58 9.23 -11.95
CA LEU A 40 6.34 8.93 -13.17
C LEU A 40 5.45 8.29 -14.25
N VAL A 41 4.61 7.33 -13.84
CA VAL A 41 3.66 6.67 -14.75
C VAL A 41 2.63 7.66 -15.30
N LEU A 42 2.17 8.62 -14.48
CA LEU A 42 1.24 9.67 -14.90
C LEU A 42 1.81 10.47 -16.06
N VAL A 43 3.05 10.96 -15.92
CA VAL A 43 3.71 11.71 -16.99
C VAL A 43 3.85 10.88 -18.26
N ALA A 44 4.23 9.60 -18.14
CA ALA A 44 4.42 8.72 -19.28
C ALA A 44 3.11 8.34 -20.00
N VAL A 45 2.00 8.22 -19.27
CA VAL A 45 0.72 7.73 -19.80
C VAL A 45 -0.17 8.87 -20.29
N THR A 46 -0.27 9.98 -19.55
CA THR A 46 -1.27 11.02 -19.79
C THR A 46 -1.07 11.73 -21.13
N GLY A 47 0.16 12.12 -21.49
CA GLY A 47 0.43 12.84 -22.74
C GLY A 47 0.01 12.04 -23.99
N PRO A 48 0.55 10.83 -24.20
CA PRO A 48 0.15 9.97 -25.32
C PRO A 48 -1.32 9.56 -25.32
N LEU A 49 -1.93 9.43 -24.14
CA LEU A 49 -3.34 9.05 -24.03
C LEU A 49 -4.25 10.19 -24.48
N LEU A 50 -4.01 11.41 -24.00
CA LEU A 50 -4.82 12.58 -24.34
C LEU A 50 -4.61 13.02 -25.79
N SER A 51 -3.43 12.81 -26.38
CA SER A 51 -3.18 13.16 -27.80
C SER A 51 -4.01 12.36 -28.81
N ARG A 52 -4.79 11.37 -28.35
CA ARG A 52 -5.66 10.52 -29.19
C ARG A 52 -7.13 10.85 -29.05
N ASP A 53 -7.49 11.90 -28.29
CA ASP A 53 -8.87 12.26 -27.94
C ASP A 53 -9.76 11.06 -27.58
N PRO A 54 -9.34 10.22 -26.62
CA PRO A 54 -10.10 9.03 -26.25
C PRO A 54 -11.45 9.41 -25.64
N PRO A 55 -12.50 8.61 -25.86
CA PRO A 55 -13.76 8.80 -25.18
C PRO A 55 -13.58 8.64 -23.67
N PHE A 56 -14.42 9.32 -22.90
CA PHE A 56 -14.34 9.32 -21.43
C PHE A 56 -14.30 7.91 -20.82
N ALA A 57 -15.05 6.96 -21.38
CA ALA A 57 -15.04 5.57 -20.91
C ALA A 57 -13.65 4.92 -20.99
N VAL A 58 -12.89 5.20 -22.05
CA VAL A 58 -11.51 4.70 -22.23
C VAL A 58 -10.57 5.37 -21.23
N LEU A 59 -10.71 6.68 -21.00
CA LEU A 59 -9.95 7.38 -19.96
C LEU A 59 -10.22 6.77 -18.59
N ALA A 60 -11.48 6.61 -18.22
CA ALA A 60 -11.87 6.03 -16.93
C ALA A 60 -11.31 4.61 -16.75
N LEU A 61 -11.38 3.78 -17.80
CA LEU A 61 -10.83 2.43 -17.77
C LEU A 61 -9.30 2.44 -17.59
N VAL A 62 -8.58 3.25 -18.38
CA VAL A 62 -7.11 3.31 -18.31
C VAL A 62 -6.66 3.86 -16.96
N TYR A 63 -7.22 4.98 -16.50
CA TYR A 63 -6.84 5.53 -15.20
C TYR A 63 -7.22 4.62 -14.04
N GLY A 64 -8.39 3.98 -14.12
CA GLY A 64 -8.82 2.98 -13.15
C GLY A 64 -7.85 1.80 -13.07
N ALA A 65 -7.50 1.21 -14.22
CA ALA A 65 -6.64 0.04 -14.27
C ALA A 65 -5.17 0.36 -13.93
N VAL A 66 -4.65 1.50 -14.38
CA VAL A 66 -3.22 1.84 -14.26
C VAL A 66 -2.89 2.51 -12.93
N PHE A 67 -3.81 3.29 -12.35
CA PHE A 67 -3.54 4.04 -11.12
C PHE A 67 -4.38 3.52 -9.96
N PHE A 68 -5.70 3.48 -10.12
CA PHE A 68 -6.58 3.16 -8.99
C PHE A 68 -6.35 1.74 -8.47
N VAL A 69 -6.37 0.72 -9.35
CA VAL A 69 -6.21 -0.67 -8.94
C VAL A 69 -4.86 -0.92 -8.23
N PRO A 70 -3.70 -0.52 -8.78
CA PRO A 70 -2.42 -0.71 -8.10
C PRO A 70 -2.33 0.02 -6.75
N VAL A 71 -2.85 1.24 -6.67
CA VAL A 71 -2.91 2.01 -5.41
C VAL A 71 -3.73 1.27 -4.36
N GLN A 72 -4.92 0.79 -4.72
CA GLN A 72 -5.77 0.03 -3.81
C GLN A 72 -5.10 -1.26 -3.34
N VAL A 73 -4.50 -2.03 -4.25
CA VAL A 73 -3.81 -3.28 -3.90
C VAL A 73 -2.70 -3.05 -2.87
N VAL A 74 -1.85 -2.04 -3.08
CA VAL A 74 -0.74 -1.75 -2.17
C VAL A 74 -1.24 -1.24 -0.81
N LEU A 75 -2.19 -0.30 -0.79
CA LEU A 75 -2.68 0.28 0.44
C LEU A 75 -3.46 -0.73 1.29
N ILE A 76 -4.35 -1.51 0.67
CA ILE A 76 -5.15 -2.52 1.37
C ILE A 76 -4.23 -3.59 1.98
N THR A 77 -3.29 -4.12 1.20
CA THR A 77 -2.39 -5.16 1.71
C THR A 77 -1.46 -4.63 2.80
N SER A 78 -0.96 -3.40 2.67
CA SER A 78 -0.10 -2.77 3.68
C SER A 78 -0.88 -2.51 4.98
N ALA A 79 -2.11 -2.00 4.88
CA ALA A 79 -3.00 -1.79 6.02
C ALA A 79 -3.39 -3.11 6.72
N LEU A 80 -3.67 -4.17 5.96
CA LEU A 80 -3.95 -5.51 6.49
C LEU A 80 -2.78 -6.03 7.34
N TRP A 81 -1.54 -5.89 6.88
CA TRP A 81 -0.36 -6.30 7.64
C TRP A 81 -0.15 -5.46 8.90
N ALA A 82 -0.35 -4.14 8.82
CA ALA A 82 -0.28 -3.26 9.98
C ALA A 82 -1.32 -3.65 11.05
N ALA A 83 -2.57 -3.88 10.63
CA ALA A 83 -3.65 -4.32 11.53
C ALA A 83 -3.34 -5.70 12.14
N LYS A 84 -2.95 -6.67 11.31
CA LYS A 84 -2.60 -8.03 11.76
C LYS A 84 -1.46 -8.01 12.79
N SER A 85 -0.42 -7.21 12.56
CA SER A 85 0.72 -7.10 13.48
C SER A 85 0.36 -6.53 14.84
N ARG A 86 -0.79 -5.84 14.98
CA ARG A 86 -1.26 -5.32 16.27
C ARG A 86 -2.19 -6.30 16.98
N VAL A 87 -3.01 -7.03 16.23
CA VAL A 87 -3.96 -8.00 16.79
C VAL A 87 -3.25 -9.25 17.29
N LEU A 88 -2.35 -9.85 16.50
CA LEU A 88 -1.66 -11.07 16.93
C LEU A 88 -0.77 -10.83 18.15
N SER A 89 -0.06 -9.69 18.19
CA SER A 89 0.71 -9.34 19.37
C SER A 89 -0.19 -9.34 20.61
N ARG A 90 -1.38 -8.70 20.55
CA ARG A 90 -2.32 -8.60 21.69
C ARG A 90 -2.72 -9.95 22.29
N ASP A 91 -2.88 -10.97 21.46
CA ASP A 91 -3.29 -12.31 21.89
C ASP A 91 -2.17 -13.09 22.59
N ASP A 92 -0.90 -12.80 22.27
CA ASP A 92 0.25 -13.44 22.91
C ASP A 92 0.58 -12.81 24.27
N GLY A 93 0.20 -11.54 24.50
CA GLY A 93 0.37 -10.86 25.79
C GLY A 93 -0.75 -11.12 26.82
N ASN A 94 -1.79 -11.88 26.45
CA ASN A 94 -2.97 -12.18 27.31
C ASN A 94 -3.03 -13.67 27.71
N LYS A 95 -1.94 -14.41 27.54
CA LYS A 95 -1.83 -15.84 27.91
C LYS A 95 -1.19 -16.07 29.30
N ASP A 96 -0.96 -15.01 30.06
CA ASP A 96 -0.48 -15.02 31.45
C ASP A 96 -1.60 -14.58 32.41
#